data_AF-A0AAV8XS32-F1
#
_entry.id   AF-A0AAV8XS32-F1
#
_cell.length_a   1.000
_cell.length_b   1.000
_cell.length_c   1.000
_cell.angle_alpha   90.00
_cell.angle_beta   90.00
_cell.angle_gamma   90.00
#
_symmetry.space_group_name_H-M   'P 1'
#
loop_
_entity.id
_entity.type
_entity.pdbx_description
1 polymer ?
#
loop_
_entity_poly.entity_id
_entity_poly.type
_entity_poly.pdbx_seq_one_letter_code
_entity_poly.pdbx_strand_id
1 'polypeptide(L)'
;MIGGAIYIVLCCDYASIEGMKTIRLCYKLQEKFEVFSNSREELLKLAYLAKSYSPKFSAANFFVVEKNTILGIISIATTYLIVVIQFNSSLVKNE
;
A
#
# COMPACT_ATOMS: atom_id res chain seq x y z
N MET A 1 -20.14 0.92 8.31
CA MET A 1 -19.64 1.01 6.91
C MET A 1 -18.18 1.48 6.79
N ILE A 2 -17.72 2.51 7.54
CA ILE A 2 -16.35 3.05 7.43
C ILE A 2 -15.25 2.02 7.78
N GLY A 3 -15.47 1.19 8.80
CA GLY A 3 -14.50 0.16 9.20
C GLY A 3 -14.20 -0.88 8.12
N GLY A 4 -15.16 -1.19 7.25
CA GLY A 4 -14.96 -2.16 6.16
C GLY A 4 -13.99 -1.64 5.09
N ALA A 5 -14.11 -0.36 4.72
CA ALA A 5 -13.20 0.25 3.75
C ALA A 5 -11.76 0.32 4.31
N ILE A 6 -11.60 0.70 5.57
CA ILE A 6 -10.30 0.70 6.26
C ILE A 6 -9.69 -0.70 6.26
N TYR A 7 -10.49 -1.72 6.59
CA TYR A 7 -10.04 -3.11 6.60
C TYR A 7 -9.52 -3.57 5.23
N ILE A 8 -10.26 -3.28 4.16
CA ILE A 8 -9.84 -3.62 2.78
C ILE A 8 -8.51 -2.93 2.44
N VAL A 9 -8.35 -1.65 2.75
CA VAL A 9 -7.10 -0.90 2.50
C VAL A 9 -5.93 -1.56 3.22
N LEU A 10 -6.11 -1.93 4.49
CA LEU A 10 -5.08 -2.61 5.28
C LEU A 10 -4.72 -3.99 4.73
N CYS A 11 -5.71 -4.79 4.32
CA CYS A 11 -5.47 -6.09 3.71
C CYS A 11 -4.70 -5.97 2.39
N CYS A 12 -5.06 -5.00 1.53
CA CYS A 12 -4.36 -4.74 0.28
C CYS A 12 -2.90 -4.31 0.51
N ASP A 13 -2.67 -3.39 1.46
CA ASP A 13 -1.33 -2.94 1.85
C ASP A 13 -0.49 -4.11 2.39
N TYR A 14 -1.06 -4.91 3.28
CA TYR A 14 -0.39 -6.07 3.87
C TYR A 14 -0.03 -7.13 2.82
N ALA A 15 -0.96 -7.46 1.92
CA ALA A 15 -0.71 -8.42 0.84
C ALA A 15 0.41 -7.94 -0.10
N SER A 16 0.44 -6.65 -0.44
CA SER A 16 1.52 -6.03 -1.23
C SER A 16 2.88 -6.13 -0.53
N ILE A 17 2.91 -5.84 0.78
CA ILE A 17 4.12 -5.92 1.60
C ILE A 17 4.62 -7.36 1.71
N GLU A 18 3.74 -8.32 1.99
CA GLU A 18 4.12 -9.73 2.07
C GLU A 18 4.64 -10.26 0.73
N GLY A 19 4.04 -9.88 -0.39
CA GLY A 19 4.58 -10.19 -1.72
C GLY A 19 6.02 -9.68 -1.90
N MET A 20 6.31 -8.45 -1.48
CA MET A 20 7.67 -7.90 -1.50
C MET A 20 8.64 -8.64 -0.56
N LYS A 21 8.18 -9.06 0.62
CA LYS A 21 8.98 -9.84 1.57
C LYS A 21 9.35 -11.20 1.00
N THR A 22 8.44 -11.88 0.31
CA THR A 22 8.71 -13.17 -0.36
C THR A 22 9.82 -13.02 -1.40
N ILE A 23 9.79 -11.97 -2.21
CA ILE A 23 10.85 -11.68 -3.20
C ILE A 23 12.20 -11.48 -2.49
N ARG A 24 12.24 -10.65 -1.43
CA ARG A 24 13.48 -10.43 -0.65
C ARG A 24 13.98 -11.72 -0.01
N LEU A 25 13.08 -12.56 0.48
CA LEU A 25 13.43 -13.84 1.10
C LEU A 25 14.08 -14.78 0.07
N CYS A 26 13.55 -14.85 -1.16
CA CYS A 26 14.14 -15.64 -2.23
C CYS A 26 15.58 -15.19 -2.54
N TYR A 27 15.81 -13.88 -2.68
CA TYR A 27 17.16 -13.35 -2.90
C TYR A 27 18.10 -13.63 -1.71
N LYS A 28 17.63 -13.46 -0.48
CA LYS A 28 18.43 -13.76 0.72
C LYS A 28 18.76 -15.24 0.87
N LEU A 29 17.84 -16.13 0.48
CA LEU A 29 18.08 -17.56 0.51
C LEU A 29 19.10 -17.98 -0.55
N GLN A 30 19.07 -17.38 -1.73
CA GLN A 30 20.01 -17.70 -2.82
C GLN A 30 21.47 -17.51 -2.40
N GLU A 31 21.76 -16.56 -1.51
CA GLU A 31 23.11 -16.23 -1.04
C GLU A 31 23.73 -17.37 -0.22
N LYS A 32 22.91 -18.30 0.29
CA LYS A 32 23.35 -19.46 1.05
C LYS A 32 23.76 -20.65 0.19
N PHE A 33 23.55 -20.58 -1.11
CA PHE A 33 23.83 -21.66 -2.05
C PHE A 33 25.00 -21.31 -2.97
N GLU A 34 25.73 -22.33 -3.43
CA GLU A 34 26.81 -22.16 -4.38
C GLU A 34 26.33 -21.54 -5.69
N VAL A 35 27.22 -20.79 -6.35
CA VAL A 35 26.91 -19.98 -7.55
C VAL A 35 26.25 -20.80 -8.67
N PHE A 36 26.68 -22.05 -8.85
CA PHE A 36 26.23 -22.96 -9.91
C PHE A 36 25.27 -24.05 -9.42
N SER A 37 24.70 -23.90 -8.21
CA SER A 37 23.74 -24.87 -7.70
C SER A 37 22.36 -24.70 -8.36
N ASN A 38 21.71 -25.82 -8.67
CA ASN A 38 20.34 -25.82 -9.19
C ASN A 38 19.37 -25.08 -8.25
N SER A 39 19.55 -25.23 -6.92
CA SER A 39 18.75 -24.54 -5.91
C SER A 39 18.83 -23.01 -6.00
N ARG A 40 20.01 -22.46 -6.32
CA ARG A 40 20.18 -21.01 -6.52
C ARG A 40 19.44 -20.53 -7.76
N GLU A 41 19.52 -21.27 -8.86
CA GLU A 41 18.81 -20.95 -10.10
C GLU A 41 17.29 -21.00 -9.91
N GLU A 42 16.79 -22.01 -9.18
CA GLU A 42 15.37 -22.13 -8.85
C GLU A 42 14.87 -20.96 -7.99
N LEU A 43 15.65 -20.54 -6.97
CA LEU A 43 15.31 -19.38 -6.14
C LEU A 43 15.29 -18.07 -6.94
N LEU A 44 16.21 -17.91 -7.89
CA LEU A 44 16.23 -16.77 -8.81
C LEU A 44 14.98 -16.75 -9.70
N LYS A 45 14.59 -17.92 -10.26
CA LYS A 45 13.35 -18.06 -11.05
C LYS A 45 12.12 -17.75 -10.21
N LEU A 46 12.06 -18.24 -8.97
CA LEU A 46 10.97 -17.94 -8.05
C LEU A 46 10.90 -16.46 -7.71
N ALA A 47 12.03 -15.81 -7.42
CA ALA A 47 12.09 -14.37 -7.17
C ALA A 47 11.60 -13.58 -8.39
N TYR A 48 11.98 -14.00 -9.60
CA TYR A 48 11.54 -13.39 -10.84
C TYR A 48 10.02 -13.51 -11.02
N LEU A 49 9.46 -14.71 -10.84
CA LEU A 49 8.02 -14.95 -10.92
C LEU A 49 7.26 -14.14 -9.87
N ALA A 50 7.70 -14.18 -8.61
CA ALA A 50 7.09 -13.43 -7.52
C ALA A 50 7.13 -11.91 -7.77
N LYS A 51 8.18 -11.41 -8.42
CA LYS A 51 8.29 -9.99 -8.83
C LYS A 51 7.31 -9.64 -9.95
N SER A 52 7.18 -10.51 -10.96
CA SER A 52 6.28 -10.30 -12.10
C SER A 52 4.80 -10.34 -11.69
N TYR A 53 4.45 -11.14 -10.70
CA TYR A 53 3.09 -11.30 -10.19
C TYR A 53 2.88 -10.65 -8.81
N SER A 54 3.72 -9.67 -8.45
CA SER A 54 3.64 -9.01 -7.15
C SER A 54 2.30 -8.28 -7.02
N PRO A 55 1.51 -8.55 -5.95
CA PRO A 55 0.19 -7.97 -5.80
C PRO A 55 0.29 -6.46 -5.59
N LYS A 56 -0.20 -5.70 -6.56
CA LYS A 56 -0.42 -4.25 -6.44
C LYS A 56 -1.90 -3.96 -6.64
N PHE A 57 -2.51 -3.38 -5.62
CA PHE A 57 -3.92 -3.04 -5.66
C PHE A 57 -4.07 -1.57 -6.03
N SER A 58 -4.77 -1.29 -7.14
CA SER A 58 -5.15 0.06 -7.53
C SER A 58 -6.66 0.24 -7.45
N ALA A 59 -7.10 1.40 -6.97
CA ALA A 59 -8.51 1.77 -6.95
C ALA A 59 -8.87 2.37 -8.31
N ALA A 60 -9.33 1.53 -9.24
CA ALA A 60 -9.69 1.93 -10.62
C ALA A 60 -8.60 2.77 -11.32
N ASN A 61 -7.33 2.49 -11.03
CA ASN A 61 -6.16 3.26 -11.49
C ASN A 61 -6.10 4.75 -11.10
N PHE A 62 -6.95 5.24 -10.21
CA PHE A 62 -6.83 6.60 -9.65
C PHE A 62 -5.63 6.71 -8.70
N PHE A 63 -5.44 5.71 -7.85
CA PHE A 63 -4.34 5.64 -6.89
C PHE A 63 -4.03 4.19 -6.50
N VAL A 64 -2.81 3.97 -5.99
CA VAL A 64 -2.40 2.71 -5.38
C VAL A 64 -2.92 2.66 -3.95
N VAL A 65 -3.55 1.55 -3.57
CA VAL A 65 -4.11 1.34 -2.25
C VAL A 65 -2.97 1.00 -1.28
N GLU A 66 -2.66 1.94 -0.39
CA GLU A 66 -1.63 1.82 0.62
C GLU A 66 -2.19 2.30 1.97
N LYS A 67 -1.56 1.92 3.08
CA LYS A 67 -1.99 2.40 4.41
C LYS A 67 -2.01 3.93 4.52
N ASN A 68 -1.15 4.63 3.77
CA ASN A 68 -1.10 6.09 3.72
C ASN A 68 -2.36 6.71 3.10
N THR A 69 -3.12 5.97 2.28
CA THR A 69 -4.41 6.41 1.74
C THR A 69 -5.38 6.78 2.87
N ILE A 70 -5.37 6.03 3.98
CA ILE A 70 -6.24 6.30 5.14
C ILE A 70 -5.90 7.66 5.76
N LEU A 71 -4.61 7.93 5.96
CA LEU A 71 -4.13 9.20 6.50
C LEU A 71 -4.45 10.36 5.55
N GLY A 72 -4.33 10.14 4.24
CA GLY A 72 -4.72 11.13 3.23
C GLY A 72 -6.20 11.50 3.30
N ILE A 73 -7.09 10.51 3.45
CA ILE A 73 -8.54 10.75 3.59
C ILE A 73 -8.83 11.57 4.84
N ILE A 74 -8.21 11.23 5.98
CA ILE A 74 -8.39 11.96 7.24
C ILE A 74 -7.89 13.40 7.09
N SER A 75 -6.75 13.60 6.44
CA SER A 75 -6.20 14.93 6.19
C SER A 75 -7.15 15.77 5.34
N ILE A 76 -7.66 15.23 4.22
CA ILE A 76 -8.59 15.94 3.35
C ILE A 76 -9.88 16.29 4.10
N ALA A 77 -10.45 15.33 4.84
CA ALA A 77 -11.66 15.56 5.62
C ALA A 77 -11.47 16.66 6.67
N THR A 78 -10.33 16.66 7.37
CA THR A 78 -9.99 17.67 8.37
C THR A 78 -9.81 19.04 7.74
N THR A 79 -9.08 19.13 6.62
CA THR A 79 -8.91 20.38 5.88
C THR A 79 -10.26 20.94 5.43
N TYR A 80 -11.13 20.09 4.88
CA TYR A 80 -12.46 20.52 4.44
C TYR A 80 -13.32 20.99 5.60
N LEU A 81 -13.26 20.30 6.75
CA LEU A 81 -13.96 20.71 7.96
C LEU A 81 -13.51 22.09 8.45
N ILE A 82 -12.19 22.33 8.48
CA ILE A 82 -11.62 23.62 8.86
C ILE A 82 -12.12 24.73 7.94
N VAL A 83 -12.08 24.50 6.62
CA VAL A 83 -12.56 25.46 5.62
C VAL A 83 -14.03 25.78 5.86
N VAL A 84 -14.89 24.76 6.05
CA VAL A 84 -16.32 24.98 6.31
C VAL A 84 -16.56 25.78 7.59
N ILE A 85 -15.82 25.51 8.67
CA ILE A 85 -15.93 26.26 9.93
C ILE A 85 -15.50 27.73 9.73
N GLN A 86 -14.42 27.98 8.99
CA GLN A 86 -13.94 29.33 8.70
C GLN A 86 -14.96 30.11 7.84
N PHE A 87 -15.55 29.45 6.84
CA PHE A 87 -16.60 30.07 6.02
C PHE A 87 -17.88 30.34 6.82
N ASN A 88 -18.31 29.41 7.67
CA ASN A 88 -19.51 29.63 8.49
C ASN A 88 -19.32 30.76 9.50
N SER A 89 -18.18 30.79 10.20
CA SER A 89 -17.86 31.85 11.18
C SER A 89 -17.69 33.24 10.55
N SER A 90 -17.24 33.32 9.30
CA SER A 90 -17.19 34.59 8.56
C SER A 90 -18.56 35.06 8.06
N LEU A 91 -19.49 34.15 7.77
CA LEU A 91 -20.88 34.50 7.45
C LEU A 91 -21.64 35.03 8.66
N VAL A 92 -21.49 34.40 9.83
CA VAL A 92 -22.15 34.83 11.09
C VAL A 92 -21.67 36.20 11.60
N LYS A 93 -20.45 36.62 11.25
CA LYS A 93 -19.89 37.92 11.65
C LYS A 93 -20.37 39.12 10.81
N ASN A 94 -21.09 38.88 9.72
CA ASN A 94 -21.57 39.91 8.79
C ASN A 94 -23.08 40.20 8.92
N GLU A 95 -23.75 39.65 9.93
CA GLU A 95 -25.04 40.15 10.49
C GLU A 95 -24.78 40.94 11.77
#